data_AF-A0A951KY31-F1
#
_entry.id   AF-A0A951KY31-F1
#
_cell.length_a   1.000
_cell.length_b   1.000
_cell.length_c   1.000
_cell.angle_alpha   90.00
_cell.angle_beta   90.00
_cell.angle_gamma   90.00
#
_symmetry.space_group_name_H-M   'P 1'
#
loop_
_entity.id
_entity.type
_entity.pdbx_description
1 polymer ?
#
loop_
_entity_poly.entity_id
_entity_poly.type
_entity_poly.pdbx_seq_one_letter_code
_entity_poly.pdbx_strand_id
1 'polypeptide(L)'
;RPMDTVARFGGDEFTFLFEGLSTEREVVLIADRICQAAAGPIEVDGVALGVTVSVGIALVNDPTMAPETIIREADAAMYRAKDQGRSRYELFDEDSRRRASERIELEADMRQAVERGELRVHYQPHQILKGGDVVTGVEALVRWQHPRRGLLTAGDFMPVAEELGLAVPIGRFVLQAALEQLASWRERKPDITLSLNISPHQLRDPALPALLSDAIDIGGLDPATIYLEMTETGLAQDFDSALRALAELKATGVCLTIDDFGVGAVSLARLPELPVDALKIHGSFVAGLGSDSETAGMVRALVELGHALGLNVIAEGVETLAQLEQLRALGCDAVQGYAVGRPVSDEQFGAQLVAEVA
;
A
#
# COMPACT_ATOMS: atom_id res chain seq x y z
N ARG A 1 -16.40 -35.37 3.68
CA ARG A 1 -16.80 -36.79 3.66
C ARG A 1 -15.99 -37.50 4.75
N PRO A 2 -16.43 -38.64 5.31
CA PRO A 2 -15.68 -39.33 6.37
C PRO A 2 -14.24 -39.75 6.00
N MET A 3 -13.95 -39.84 4.70
CA MET A 3 -12.62 -40.12 4.13
C MET A 3 -11.75 -38.87 3.91
N ASP A 4 -12.34 -37.67 3.99
CA ASP A 4 -11.59 -36.43 3.77
C ASP A 4 -10.87 -36.05 5.08
N THR A 5 -9.66 -35.53 4.97
CA THR A 5 -8.86 -35.15 6.13
C THR A 5 -8.78 -33.63 6.24
N VAL A 6 -8.90 -33.12 7.47
CA VAL A 6 -8.69 -31.71 7.79
C VAL A 6 -7.61 -31.63 8.87
N ALA A 7 -6.60 -30.80 8.64
CA ALA A 7 -5.50 -30.58 9.58
C ALA A 7 -5.29 -29.08 9.79
N ARG A 8 -4.86 -28.69 10.99
CA ARG A 8 -4.34 -27.34 11.27
C ARG A 8 -2.82 -27.41 11.22
N PHE A 9 -2.22 -26.72 10.26
CA PHE A 9 -0.77 -26.75 10.03
C PHE A 9 -0.02 -25.84 11.01
N GLY A 10 -0.61 -24.70 11.36
CA GLY A 10 -0.06 -23.74 12.31
C GLY A 10 -0.82 -22.41 12.22
N GLY A 11 -0.77 -21.57 13.25
CA GLY A 11 -1.39 -20.24 13.21
C GLY A 11 -2.88 -20.29 12.80
N ASP A 12 -3.22 -19.51 11.78
CA ASP A 12 -4.53 -19.42 11.10
C ASP A 12 -4.65 -20.34 9.86
N GLU A 13 -3.71 -21.27 9.65
CA GLU A 13 -3.63 -22.12 8.46
C GLU A 13 -4.26 -23.50 8.67
N PHE A 14 -5.14 -23.87 7.74
CA PHE A 14 -5.81 -25.15 7.67
C PHE A 14 -5.58 -25.82 6.32
N THR A 15 -5.37 -27.13 6.33
CA THR A 15 -5.15 -27.95 5.13
C THR A 15 -6.24 -29.00 5.04
N PHE A 16 -6.78 -29.15 3.83
CA PHE A 16 -7.81 -30.12 3.51
C PHE A 16 -7.27 -31.10 2.47
N LEU A 17 -7.36 -32.39 2.74
CA LEU A 17 -7.02 -33.46 1.81
C LEU A 17 -8.31 -34.18 1.39
N PHE A 18 -8.58 -34.16 0.10
CA PHE A 18 -9.72 -34.83 -0.51
C PHE A 18 -9.22 -35.93 -1.44
N GLU A 19 -9.72 -37.14 -1.22
CA GLU A 19 -9.36 -38.31 -2.01
C GLU A 19 -10.54 -38.75 -2.90
N GLY A 20 -10.24 -39.35 -4.06
CA GLY A 20 -11.26 -39.93 -4.93
C GLY A 20 -12.19 -38.93 -5.61
N LEU A 21 -11.71 -37.70 -5.86
CA LEU A 21 -12.41 -36.73 -6.70
C LEU A 21 -12.21 -37.07 -8.18
N SER A 22 -13.29 -37.03 -8.95
CA SER A 22 -13.31 -37.48 -10.35
C SER A 22 -13.21 -36.32 -11.34
N THR A 23 -13.53 -35.10 -10.92
CA THR A 23 -13.49 -33.92 -11.79
C THR A 23 -13.01 -32.67 -11.04
N GLU A 24 -12.35 -31.77 -11.78
CA GLU A 24 -11.98 -30.43 -11.29
C GLU A 24 -13.21 -29.64 -10.80
N ARG A 25 -14.38 -29.86 -11.43
CA ARG A 25 -15.65 -29.26 -11.01
C ARG A 25 -16.04 -29.64 -9.57
N GLU A 26 -15.76 -30.85 -9.13
CA GLU A 26 -16.02 -31.26 -7.73
C GLU A 26 -15.10 -30.52 -6.76
N VAL A 27 -13.84 -30.30 -7.16
CA VAL A 27 -12.86 -29.56 -6.37
C VAL A 27 -13.29 -28.11 -6.19
N VAL A 28 -13.71 -27.46 -7.29
CA VAL A 28 -14.22 -26.08 -7.27
C VAL A 28 -15.45 -25.95 -6.35
N LEU A 29 -16.40 -26.89 -6.43
CA LEU A 29 -17.58 -26.88 -5.56
C LEU A 29 -17.23 -27.04 -4.08
N ILE A 30 -16.18 -27.80 -3.76
CA ILE A 30 -15.71 -27.95 -2.38
C ILE A 30 -15.05 -26.66 -1.90
N ALA A 31 -14.19 -26.05 -2.72
CA ALA A 31 -13.53 -24.79 -2.37
C ALA A 31 -14.54 -23.65 -2.16
N ASP A 32 -15.54 -23.54 -3.05
CA ASP A 32 -16.64 -22.58 -2.91
C ASP A 32 -17.41 -22.78 -1.60
N ARG A 33 -17.70 -24.03 -1.23
CA ARG A 33 -18.34 -24.35 0.05
C ARG A 33 -17.49 -23.98 1.27
N ILE A 34 -16.16 -24.13 1.19
CA ILE A 34 -15.26 -23.71 2.26
C ILE A 34 -15.29 -22.18 2.42
N CYS A 35 -15.20 -21.44 1.31
CA CYS A 35 -15.31 -19.97 1.34
C CYS A 35 -16.66 -19.51 1.88
N GLN A 36 -17.76 -20.11 1.44
CA GLN A 36 -19.12 -19.78 1.91
C GLN A 36 -19.33 -20.12 3.40
N ALA A 37 -18.74 -21.21 3.88
CA ALA A 37 -18.82 -21.57 5.29
C ALA A 37 -18.12 -20.55 6.19
N ALA A 38 -17.05 -19.90 5.70
CA ALA A 38 -16.35 -18.84 6.41
C ALA A 38 -17.01 -17.46 6.28
N ALA A 39 -17.82 -17.23 5.22
CA ALA A 39 -18.43 -15.93 4.93
C ALA A 39 -19.51 -15.49 5.94
N GLY A 40 -19.93 -16.38 6.86
CA GLY A 40 -20.88 -16.06 7.92
C GLY A 40 -20.20 -15.51 9.19
N PRO A 41 -20.88 -14.67 9.99
CA PRO A 41 -20.34 -14.23 11.26
C PRO A 41 -20.17 -15.43 12.21
N ILE A 42 -19.00 -15.52 12.84
CA ILE A 42 -18.71 -16.50 13.88
C ILE A 42 -18.94 -15.83 15.23
N GLU A 43 -19.77 -16.43 16.07
CA GLU A 43 -20.01 -15.93 17.43
C GLU A 43 -18.91 -16.43 18.37
N VAL A 44 -18.17 -15.49 18.97
CA VAL A 44 -17.14 -15.77 19.98
C VAL A 44 -17.45 -14.88 21.19
N ASP A 45 -17.69 -15.51 22.35
CA ASP A 45 -18.05 -14.82 23.59
C ASP A 45 -19.21 -13.81 23.46
N GLY A 46 -20.20 -14.11 22.60
CA GLY A 46 -21.37 -13.26 22.35
C GLY A 46 -21.12 -12.10 21.38
N VAL A 47 -19.95 -12.04 20.74
CA VAL A 47 -19.60 -11.06 19.71
C VAL A 47 -19.57 -11.74 18.34
N ALA A 48 -20.27 -11.17 17.36
CA ALA A 48 -20.25 -11.63 15.99
C ALA A 48 -19.01 -11.09 15.26
N LEU A 49 -18.11 -11.98 14.82
CA LEU A 49 -16.90 -11.65 14.08
C LEU A 49 -17.00 -12.10 12.62
N GLY A 50 -16.68 -11.22 11.68
CA GLY A 50 -16.53 -11.60 10.28
C GLY A 50 -15.13 -12.16 10.02
N VAL A 51 -15.04 -13.33 9.40
CA VAL A 51 -13.77 -13.92 8.96
C VAL A 51 -13.86 -14.17 7.46
N THR A 52 -12.73 -14.02 6.75
CA THR A 52 -12.62 -14.43 5.35
C THR A 52 -11.52 -15.47 5.22
N VAL A 53 -11.63 -16.34 4.22
CA VAL A 53 -10.62 -17.36 3.92
C VAL A 53 -10.19 -17.24 2.48
N SER A 54 -8.88 -17.35 2.25
CA SER A 54 -8.31 -17.54 0.92
C SER A 54 -7.89 -18.99 0.80
N VAL A 55 -8.29 -19.67 -0.28
CA VAL A 55 -8.06 -21.10 -0.47
C VAL A 55 -7.15 -21.34 -1.66
N GLY A 56 -6.13 -22.16 -1.48
CA GLY A 56 -5.26 -22.61 -2.57
C GLY A 56 -5.43 -24.09 -2.81
N ILE A 57 -5.50 -24.47 -4.08
CA ILE A 57 -5.86 -25.83 -4.48
C ILE A 57 -4.73 -26.39 -5.34
N ALA A 58 -4.10 -27.49 -4.91
CA ALA A 58 -3.22 -28.29 -5.75
C ALA A 58 -3.92 -29.60 -6.16
N LEU A 59 -3.90 -29.91 -7.46
CA LEU A 59 -4.40 -31.18 -7.98
C LEU A 59 -3.24 -32.17 -8.08
N VAL A 60 -3.40 -33.33 -7.43
CA VAL A 60 -2.41 -34.41 -7.51
C VAL A 60 -2.76 -35.30 -8.69
N ASN A 61 -2.15 -34.99 -9.85
CA ASN A 61 -2.34 -35.76 -11.08
C ASN A 61 -1.24 -36.83 -11.29
N ASP A 62 -0.14 -36.72 -10.56
CA ASP A 62 0.96 -37.69 -10.56
C ASP A 62 1.13 -38.27 -9.13
N PRO A 63 0.89 -39.58 -8.95
CA PRO A 63 1.01 -40.24 -7.64
C PRO A 63 2.46 -40.30 -7.11
N THR A 64 3.45 -39.88 -7.90
CA THR A 64 4.86 -39.80 -7.49
C THR A 64 5.28 -38.43 -6.93
N MET A 65 4.37 -37.44 -6.94
CA MET A 65 4.63 -36.12 -6.36
C MET A 65 4.93 -36.22 -4.86
N ALA A 66 6.02 -35.59 -4.43
CA ALA A 66 6.37 -35.52 -3.02
C ALA A 66 5.33 -34.68 -2.25
N PRO A 67 4.92 -35.09 -1.02
CA PRO A 67 3.96 -34.35 -0.21
C PRO A 67 4.32 -32.88 -0.01
N GLU A 68 5.60 -32.57 0.18
CA GLU A 68 6.12 -31.21 0.35
C GLU A 68 5.90 -30.37 -0.91
N THR A 69 5.94 -30.99 -2.08
CA THR A 69 5.66 -30.31 -3.35
C THR A 69 4.17 -29.97 -3.44
N ILE A 70 3.29 -30.91 -3.12
CA ILE A 70 1.84 -30.70 -3.16
C ILE A 70 1.42 -29.57 -2.21
N ILE A 71 1.96 -29.57 -0.98
CA ILE A 71 1.70 -28.52 0.01
C ILE A 71 2.16 -27.16 -0.51
N ARG A 72 3.38 -27.08 -1.06
CA ARG A 72 3.91 -25.84 -1.64
C ARG A 72 3.08 -25.32 -2.81
N GLU A 73 2.54 -26.22 -3.63
CA GLU A 73 1.66 -25.84 -4.75
C GLU A 73 0.31 -25.31 -4.26
N ALA A 74 -0.29 -25.94 -3.25
CA ALA A 74 -1.51 -25.46 -2.64
C ALA A 74 -1.30 -24.09 -1.97
N ASP A 75 -0.18 -23.93 -1.25
CA ASP A 75 0.18 -22.68 -0.59
C ASP A 75 0.37 -21.53 -1.59
N ALA A 76 1.10 -21.76 -2.67
CA ALA A 76 1.29 -20.78 -3.74
C ALA A 76 -0.04 -20.35 -4.41
N ALA A 77 -0.98 -21.28 -4.58
CA ALA A 77 -2.30 -20.93 -5.08
C ALA A 77 -3.10 -20.10 -4.05
N MET A 78 -2.98 -20.41 -2.76
CA MET A 78 -3.64 -19.68 -1.67
C MET A 78 -3.17 -18.22 -1.62
N TYR A 79 -1.88 -17.97 -1.83
CA TYR A 79 -1.37 -16.61 -1.94
C TYR A 79 -1.95 -15.85 -3.13
N ARG A 80 -2.08 -16.49 -4.30
CA ARG A 80 -2.75 -15.83 -5.44
C ARG A 80 -4.21 -15.50 -5.14
N ALA A 81 -4.88 -16.32 -4.34
CA ALA A 81 -6.21 -16.01 -3.85
C ALA A 81 -6.20 -14.76 -2.93
N LYS A 82 -5.15 -14.55 -2.13
CA LYS A 82 -4.96 -13.33 -1.34
C LYS A 82 -4.70 -12.10 -2.24
N ASP A 83 -3.80 -12.20 -3.21
CA ASP A 83 -3.44 -11.09 -4.10
C ASP A 83 -4.60 -10.62 -4.99
N GLN A 84 -5.47 -11.53 -5.42
CA GLN A 84 -6.64 -11.21 -6.27
C GLN A 84 -7.88 -10.75 -5.48
N GLY A 85 -7.70 -10.21 -4.27
CA GLY A 85 -8.77 -9.59 -3.48
C GLY A 85 -9.29 -10.42 -2.30
N ARG A 86 -8.60 -11.49 -1.90
CA ARG A 86 -8.96 -12.38 -0.79
C ARG A 86 -10.36 -13.00 -0.93
N SER A 87 -10.80 -13.78 0.06
CA SER A 87 -12.15 -14.39 0.10
C SER A 87 -12.51 -15.22 -1.14
N ARG A 88 -11.52 -15.88 -1.73
CA ARG A 88 -11.65 -16.65 -2.97
C ARG A 88 -10.77 -17.89 -2.94
N TYR A 89 -10.90 -18.72 -3.97
CA TYR A 89 -10.06 -19.87 -4.18
C TYR A 89 -9.33 -19.77 -5.52
N GLU A 90 -8.11 -20.31 -5.58
CA GLU A 90 -7.32 -20.38 -6.81
C GLU A 90 -6.77 -21.80 -7.00
N LEU A 91 -6.76 -22.26 -8.26
CA LEU A 91 -6.20 -23.55 -8.65
C LEU A 91 -4.74 -23.38 -9.07
N PHE A 92 -3.85 -24.25 -8.59
CA PHE A 92 -2.46 -24.28 -9.01
C PHE A 92 -2.35 -24.81 -10.45
N ASP A 93 -1.88 -23.94 -11.35
CA ASP A 93 -1.55 -24.15 -12.76
C ASP A 93 -0.04 -23.95 -13.02
N GLU A 94 0.44 -24.17 -14.25
CA GLU A 94 1.86 -23.97 -14.58
C GLU A 94 2.35 -22.52 -14.36
N ASP A 95 1.49 -21.53 -14.58
CA ASP A 95 1.79 -20.12 -14.29
C ASP A 95 1.91 -19.84 -12.78
N SER A 96 1.29 -20.66 -11.95
CA SER A 96 1.42 -20.66 -10.49
C SER A 96 2.77 -21.19 -10.07
N ARG A 97 3.23 -22.26 -10.73
CA ARG A 97 4.54 -22.88 -10.45
C ARG A 97 5.66 -21.91 -10.75
N ARG A 98 5.58 -21.20 -11.87
CA ARG A 98 6.53 -20.15 -12.23
C ARG A 98 6.52 -19.01 -11.21
N ARG A 99 5.34 -18.49 -10.85
CA ARG A 99 5.20 -17.39 -9.88
C ARG A 99 5.64 -17.76 -8.46
N ALA A 100 5.37 -18.98 -8.01
CA ALA A 100 5.84 -19.48 -6.72
C ALA A 100 7.38 -19.53 -6.65
N SER A 101 8.01 -20.01 -7.73
CA SER A 101 9.48 -20.00 -7.84
C SER A 101 10.02 -18.57 -7.89
N GLU A 102 9.38 -17.69 -8.66
CA GLU A 102 9.76 -16.28 -8.75
C GLU A 102 9.67 -15.57 -7.39
N ARG A 103 8.71 -15.95 -6.54
CA ARG A 103 8.52 -15.41 -5.19
C ARG A 103 9.58 -15.89 -4.20
N ILE A 104 9.91 -17.19 -4.20
CA ILE A 104 10.99 -17.74 -3.35
C ILE A 104 12.32 -17.06 -3.69
N GLU A 105 12.59 -16.85 -4.98
CA GLU A 105 13.77 -16.09 -5.39
C GLU A 105 13.72 -14.63 -4.90
N LEU A 106 12.55 -13.99 -5.01
CA LEU A 106 12.37 -12.61 -4.53
C LEU A 106 12.57 -12.50 -3.02
N GLU A 107 12.06 -13.44 -2.22
CA GLU A 107 12.25 -13.49 -0.77
C GLU A 107 13.73 -13.63 -0.40
N ALA A 108 14.46 -14.53 -1.08
CA ALA A 108 15.88 -14.75 -0.83
C ALA A 108 16.71 -13.50 -1.19
N ASP A 109 16.41 -12.89 -2.34
CA ASP A 109 17.11 -11.69 -2.83
C ASP A 109 16.78 -10.46 -1.94
N MET A 110 15.53 -10.32 -1.47
CA MET A 110 15.09 -9.16 -0.69
C MET A 110 15.78 -9.06 0.68
N ARG A 111 16.03 -10.20 1.34
CA ARG A 111 16.80 -10.22 2.60
C ARG A 111 18.20 -9.63 2.43
N GLN A 112 18.78 -9.72 1.23
CA GLN A 112 20.11 -9.23 0.93
C GLN A 112 20.08 -7.81 0.32
N ALA A 113 18.96 -7.39 -0.27
CA ALA A 113 18.81 -6.13 -0.98
C ALA A 113 19.09 -4.90 -0.11
N VAL A 114 18.64 -4.92 1.15
CA VAL A 114 18.88 -3.84 2.13
C VAL A 114 20.38 -3.69 2.41
N GLU A 115 21.07 -4.81 2.68
CA GLU A 115 22.50 -4.82 3.00
C GLU A 115 23.38 -4.50 1.79
N ARG A 116 22.93 -4.85 0.58
CA ARG A 116 23.65 -4.63 -0.68
C ARG A 116 23.46 -3.23 -1.26
N GLY A 117 22.66 -2.38 -0.63
CA GLY A 117 22.37 -1.04 -1.14
C GLY A 117 21.70 -1.09 -2.51
N GLU A 118 20.76 -2.02 -2.72
CA GLU A 118 19.99 -2.18 -3.97
C GLU A 118 18.73 -1.32 -3.99
N LEU A 119 18.36 -0.72 -2.85
CA LEU A 119 17.21 0.18 -2.75
C LEU A 119 17.53 1.56 -3.33
N ARG A 120 16.54 2.16 -3.98
CA ARG A 120 16.58 3.53 -4.52
C ARG A 120 15.30 4.24 -4.12
N VAL A 121 15.32 5.57 -4.15
CA VAL A 121 14.11 6.40 -3.97
C VAL A 121 13.89 7.16 -5.26
N HIS A 122 12.69 7.03 -5.81
CA HIS A 122 12.22 7.86 -6.92
C HIS A 122 11.19 8.85 -6.39
N TYR A 123 11.03 9.98 -7.08
CA TYR A 123 10.23 11.10 -6.63
C TYR A 123 9.16 11.40 -7.66
N GLN A 124 7.91 11.41 -7.24
CA GLN A 124 6.79 11.77 -8.10
C GLN A 124 6.28 13.16 -7.72
N PRO A 125 6.20 14.11 -8.66
CA PRO A 125 5.67 15.44 -8.35
C PRO A 125 4.17 15.41 -8.09
N HIS A 126 3.74 16.23 -7.13
CA HIS A 126 2.36 16.66 -6.99
C HIS A 126 2.21 18.15 -7.28
N GLN A 127 1.00 18.55 -7.66
CA GLN A 127 0.67 19.91 -8.06
C GLN A 127 -0.46 20.44 -7.18
N ILE A 128 -0.25 21.58 -6.53
CA ILE A 128 -1.34 22.29 -5.86
C ILE A 128 -2.20 22.95 -6.94
N LEU A 129 -3.52 22.85 -6.82
CA LEU A 129 -4.49 23.50 -7.70
C LEU A 129 -4.94 24.85 -7.15
N LYS A 130 -4.96 25.01 -5.81
CA LYS A 130 -5.31 26.29 -5.16
C LYS A 130 -4.09 27.24 -5.12
N GLY A 131 -4.16 28.31 -5.91
CA GLY A 131 -3.14 29.38 -5.90
C GLY A 131 -2.21 29.41 -7.12
N GLY A 132 -2.38 28.47 -8.07
CA GLY A 132 -1.65 28.42 -9.35
C GLY A 132 -1.14 27.02 -9.66
N ASP A 133 -0.76 26.78 -10.91
CA ASP A 133 -0.27 25.48 -11.40
C ASP A 133 1.22 25.28 -11.07
N VAL A 134 1.53 25.22 -9.77
CA VAL A 134 2.91 25.08 -9.30
C VAL A 134 3.12 23.69 -8.72
N VAL A 135 4.16 23.00 -9.19
CA VAL A 135 4.66 21.79 -8.53
C VAL A 135 5.24 22.22 -7.18
N THR A 136 4.62 21.82 -6.09
CA THR A 136 5.00 22.27 -4.73
C THR A 136 5.60 21.16 -3.88
N GLY A 137 5.67 19.94 -4.39
CA GLY A 137 6.30 18.84 -3.68
C GLY A 137 6.34 17.55 -4.44
N VAL A 138 6.87 16.54 -3.75
CA VAL A 138 7.10 15.21 -4.28
C VAL A 138 6.75 14.14 -3.28
N GLU A 139 6.30 13.01 -3.77
CA GLU A 139 6.22 11.78 -3.00
C GLU A 139 7.46 10.92 -3.23
N ALA A 140 8.10 10.51 -2.14
CA ALA A 140 9.21 9.57 -2.16
C ALA A 140 8.70 8.13 -2.25
N LEU A 141 9.05 7.48 -3.36
CA LEU A 141 8.59 6.15 -3.73
C LEU A 141 9.79 5.20 -3.79
N VAL A 142 9.78 4.18 -2.94
CA VAL A 142 10.84 3.17 -2.93
C VAL A 142 10.87 2.39 -4.25
N ARG A 143 12.09 2.11 -4.71
CA ARG A 143 12.38 1.24 -5.83
C ARG A 143 13.45 0.24 -5.42
N TRP A 144 13.43 -0.93 -6.05
CA TRP A 144 14.48 -1.92 -5.87
C TRP A 144 15.20 -2.14 -7.20
N GLN A 145 16.48 -1.75 -7.25
CA GLN A 145 17.37 -1.99 -8.38
C GLN A 145 17.87 -3.44 -8.34
N HIS A 146 16.99 -4.37 -8.72
CA HIS A 146 17.28 -5.79 -8.69
C HIS A 146 18.31 -6.17 -9.79
N PRO A 147 19.38 -6.93 -9.47
CA PRO A 147 20.45 -7.25 -10.41
C PRO A 147 19.98 -7.94 -11.71
N ARG A 148 19.01 -8.84 -11.60
CA ARG A 148 18.43 -9.60 -12.72
C ARG A 148 17.14 -9.02 -13.32
N ARG A 149 16.26 -8.41 -12.51
CA ARG A 149 14.92 -7.97 -12.91
C ARG A 149 14.83 -6.49 -13.26
N GLY A 150 15.91 -5.74 -13.09
CA GLY A 150 15.92 -4.30 -13.31
C GLY A 150 15.27 -3.56 -12.14
N LEU A 151 14.67 -2.40 -12.43
CA LEU A 151 14.09 -1.54 -11.41
C LEU A 151 12.65 -1.96 -11.10
N LEU A 152 12.44 -2.52 -9.92
CA LEU A 152 11.14 -2.95 -9.40
C LEU A 152 10.45 -1.81 -8.62
N THR A 153 9.13 -1.77 -8.70
CA THR A 153 8.28 -0.82 -7.97
C THR A 153 7.90 -1.36 -6.60
N ALA A 154 7.44 -0.48 -5.69
CA ALA A 154 6.99 -0.90 -4.37
C ALA A 154 5.92 -2.02 -4.43
N GLY A 155 4.98 -1.95 -5.38
CA GLY A 155 3.95 -2.98 -5.56
C GLY A 155 4.51 -4.37 -5.92
N ASP A 156 5.71 -4.44 -6.50
CA ASP A 156 6.33 -5.71 -6.89
C ASP A 156 6.98 -6.45 -5.71
N PHE A 157 7.42 -5.74 -4.66
CA PHE A 157 8.22 -6.35 -3.58
C PHE A 157 7.79 -6.00 -2.15
N MET A 158 7.05 -4.92 -1.92
CA MET A 158 6.62 -4.54 -0.57
C MET A 158 5.74 -5.61 0.12
N PRO A 159 4.80 -6.30 -0.57
CA PRO A 159 4.06 -7.39 0.04
C PRO A 159 4.98 -8.47 0.62
N VAL A 160 6.04 -8.84 -0.11
CA VAL A 160 7.05 -9.80 0.35
C VAL A 160 7.89 -9.22 1.48
N ALA A 161 8.27 -7.95 1.38
CA ALA A 161 9.05 -7.29 2.42
C ALA A 161 8.29 -7.21 3.76
N GLU A 162 6.99 -6.97 3.74
CA GLU A 162 6.15 -6.93 4.94
C GLU A 162 6.09 -8.30 5.63
N GLU A 163 5.87 -9.37 4.88
CA GLU A 163 5.87 -10.73 5.41
C GLU A 163 7.22 -11.14 6.01
N LEU A 164 8.31 -10.65 5.42
CA LEU A 164 9.67 -10.89 5.92
C LEU A 164 10.06 -9.98 7.11
N GLY A 165 9.20 -9.05 7.52
CA GLY A 165 9.51 -8.06 8.55
C GLY A 165 10.54 -7.00 8.11
N LEU A 166 10.75 -6.85 6.80
CA LEU A 166 11.69 -5.89 6.19
C LEU A 166 11.07 -4.51 5.95
N ALA A 167 9.78 -4.32 6.20
CA ALA A 167 9.11 -3.02 6.04
C ALA A 167 9.76 -1.91 6.90
N VAL A 168 10.14 -2.21 8.15
CA VAL A 168 10.80 -1.25 9.04
C VAL A 168 12.19 -0.83 8.53
N PRO A 169 13.13 -1.75 8.21
CA PRO A 169 14.43 -1.33 7.68
C PRO A 169 14.35 -0.63 6.33
N ILE A 170 13.43 -1.03 5.43
CA ILE A 170 13.21 -0.33 4.15
C ILE A 170 12.69 1.09 4.42
N GLY A 171 11.69 1.22 5.29
CA GLY A 171 11.12 2.51 5.64
C GLY A 171 12.14 3.46 6.27
N ARG A 172 13.05 2.94 7.11
CA ARG A 172 14.19 3.71 7.64
C ARG A 172 15.11 4.20 6.53
N PHE A 173 15.45 3.33 5.57
CA PHE A 173 16.25 3.71 4.41
C PHE A 173 15.58 4.82 3.60
N VAL A 174 14.29 4.68 3.29
CA VAL A 174 13.53 5.67 2.51
C VAL A 174 13.47 7.00 3.23
N LEU A 175 13.15 7.01 4.54
CA LEU A 175 13.09 8.21 5.35
C LEU A 175 14.43 8.96 5.35
N GLN A 176 15.54 8.26 5.62
CA GLN A 176 16.86 8.89 5.64
C GLN A 176 17.23 9.47 4.27
N ALA A 177 17.13 8.66 3.21
CA ALA A 177 17.49 9.08 1.86
C ALA A 177 16.63 10.25 1.37
N ALA A 178 15.33 10.25 1.66
CA ALA A 178 14.41 11.29 1.21
C ALA A 178 14.59 12.61 1.99
N LEU A 179 14.85 12.56 3.29
CA LEU A 179 15.11 13.77 4.09
C LEU A 179 16.46 14.40 3.75
N GLU A 180 17.50 13.59 3.51
CA GLU A 180 18.78 14.07 2.98
C GLU A 180 18.58 14.75 1.61
N GLN A 181 17.77 14.13 0.74
CA GLN A 181 17.47 14.69 -0.57
C GLN A 181 16.69 16.00 -0.48
N LEU A 182 15.69 16.08 0.40
CA LEU A 182 14.91 17.28 0.66
C LEU A 182 15.81 18.45 1.10
N ALA A 183 16.75 18.21 2.02
CA ALA A 183 17.69 19.22 2.46
C ALA A 183 18.49 19.80 1.28
N SER A 184 18.94 18.94 0.36
CA SER A 184 19.69 19.38 -0.84
C SER A 184 18.85 20.19 -1.83
N TRP A 185 17.54 19.94 -1.93
CA TRP A 185 16.64 20.65 -2.84
C TRP A 185 16.20 22.00 -2.30
N ARG A 186 16.10 22.16 -0.98
CA ARG A 186 15.68 23.42 -0.35
C ARG A 186 16.60 24.60 -0.66
N GLU A 187 17.88 24.36 -0.99
CA GLU A 187 18.77 25.41 -1.50
C GLU A 187 18.26 26.06 -2.80
N ARG A 188 17.51 25.30 -3.61
CA ARG A 188 17.02 25.72 -4.94
C ARG A 188 15.52 26.03 -4.93
N LYS A 189 14.75 25.28 -4.13
CA LYS A 189 13.30 25.44 -3.99
C LYS A 189 12.94 25.34 -2.49
N PRO A 190 13.04 26.45 -1.74
CA PRO A 190 12.84 26.45 -0.29
C PRO A 190 11.47 25.92 0.17
N ASP A 191 10.45 26.09 -0.67
CA ASP A 191 9.05 25.74 -0.37
C ASP A 191 8.68 24.31 -0.82
N ILE A 192 9.64 23.49 -1.24
CA ILE A 192 9.36 22.13 -1.68
C ILE A 192 8.92 21.25 -0.49
N THR A 193 7.83 20.53 -0.69
CA THR A 193 7.28 19.56 0.26
C THR A 193 7.64 18.14 -0.11
N LEU A 194 7.73 17.25 0.88
CA LEU A 194 8.06 15.84 0.72
C LEU A 194 7.02 14.96 1.41
N SER A 195 6.41 14.05 0.66
CA SER A 195 5.54 12.99 1.17
C SER A 195 6.31 11.67 1.34
N LEU A 196 6.08 10.98 2.45
CA LEU A 196 6.67 9.69 2.81
C LEU A 196 5.60 8.70 3.26
N ASN A 197 5.55 7.54 2.60
CA ASN A 197 4.69 6.43 3.02
C ASN A 197 5.19 5.78 4.32
N ILE A 198 4.29 5.58 5.27
CA ILE A 198 4.55 4.91 6.54
C ILE A 198 3.68 3.66 6.64
N SER A 199 4.34 2.50 6.68
CA SER A 199 3.65 1.22 6.89
C SER A 199 3.07 1.08 8.31
N PRO A 200 2.04 0.26 8.52
CA PRO A 200 1.51 -0.02 9.87
C PRO A 200 2.56 -0.59 10.83
N HIS A 201 3.54 -1.32 10.29
CA HIS A 201 4.66 -1.85 11.07
C HIS A 201 5.61 -0.76 11.56
N GLN A 202 5.90 0.25 10.72
CA GLN A 202 6.69 1.41 11.13
C GLN A 202 5.95 2.31 12.12
N LEU A 203 4.64 2.50 11.95
CA LEU A 203 3.84 3.31 12.86
C LEU A 203 3.85 2.77 14.30
N ARG A 204 4.07 1.46 14.46
CA ARG A 204 4.22 0.79 15.76
C ARG A 204 5.65 0.82 16.31
N ASP A 205 6.64 1.29 15.53
CA ASP A 205 8.02 1.41 16.00
C ASP A 205 8.15 2.64 16.92
N PRO A 206 8.39 2.45 18.24
CA PRO A 206 8.53 3.56 19.17
C PRO A 206 9.75 4.45 18.89
N ALA A 207 10.70 3.99 18.06
CA ALA A 207 11.85 4.78 17.67
C ALA A 207 11.55 5.76 16.51
N LEU A 208 10.41 5.64 15.82
CA LEU A 208 10.11 6.43 14.63
C LEU A 208 10.05 7.96 14.90
N PRO A 209 9.36 8.46 15.95
CA PRO A 209 9.32 9.91 16.21
C PRO A 209 10.70 10.51 16.51
N ALA A 210 11.53 9.78 17.27
CA ALA A 210 12.90 10.19 17.58
C ALA A 210 13.78 10.20 16.32
N LEU A 211 13.72 9.14 15.51
CA LEU A 211 14.45 9.05 14.24
C LEU A 211 14.10 10.20 13.30
N LEU A 212 12.80 10.51 13.19
CA LEU A 212 12.31 11.61 12.37
C LEU A 212 12.82 12.96 12.87
N SER A 213 12.72 13.20 14.19
CA SER A 213 13.19 14.45 14.81
C SER A 213 14.69 14.65 14.61
N ASP A 214 15.49 13.60 14.83
CA ASP A 214 16.94 13.65 14.62
C ASP A 214 17.29 13.98 13.16
N ALA A 215 16.61 13.35 12.21
CA ALA A 215 16.84 13.58 10.78
C ALA A 215 16.44 14.99 10.34
N ILE A 216 15.33 15.52 10.86
CA ILE A 216 14.88 16.89 10.65
C ILE A 216 15.93 17.88 11.18
N ASP A 217 16.39 17.68 12.41
CA ASP A 217 17.37 18.57 13.06
C ASP A 217 18.72 18.56 12.34
N ILE A 218 19.22 17.38 11.94
CA ILE A 218 20.46 17.25 11.17
C ILE A 218 20.35 17.94 9.81
N GLY A 219 19.21 17.80 9.14
CA GLY A 219 18.97 18.41 7.82
C GLY A 219 18.61 19.89 7.86
N GLY A 220 18.35 20.47 9.05
CA GLY A 220 17.82 21.83 9.19
C GLY A 220 16.48 22.01 8.47
N LEU A 221 15.66 20.95 8.46
CA LEU A 221 14.40 20.91 7.72
C LEU A 221 13.29 21.60 8.51
N ASP A 222 12.35 22.22 7.78
CA ASP A 222 11.09 22.64 8.39
C ASP A 222 10.14 21.43 8.46
N PRO A 223 9.75 20.97 9.66
CA PRO A 223 8.80 19.86 9.81
C PRO A 223 7.52 20.05 8.99
N ALA A 224 7.05 21.29 8.83
CA ALA A 224 5.82 21.60 8.10
C ALA A 224 5.89 21.29 6.59
N THR A 225 7.09 21.04 6.06
CA THR A 225 7.29 20.61 4.68
C THR A 225 7.30 19.09 4.49
N ILE A 226 7.20 18.31 5.58
CA ILE A 226 7.25 16.85 5.55
C ILE A 226 5.85 16.30 5.85
N TYR A 227 5.36 15.48 4.94
CA TYR A 227 4.07 14.80 5.02
C TYR A 227 4.31 13.30 5.20
N LEU A 228 3.70 12.73 6.24
CA LEU A 228 3.69 11.28 6.43
C LEU A 228 2.33 10.74 6.01
N GLU A 229 2.35 9.74 5.13
CA GLU A 229 1.17 9.17 4.51
C GLU A 229 0.92 7.78 5.08
N MET A 230 -0.29 7.54 5.59
CA MET A 230 -0.72 6.24 6.08
C MET A 230 -2.03 5.84 5.44
N THR A 231 -2.09 4.61 4.94
CA THR A 231 -3.31 4.09 4.34
C THR A 231 -4.46 3.99 5.35
N GLU A 232 -5.68 4.22 4.87
CA GLU A 232 -6.90 4.05 5.66
C GLU A 232 -6.99 2.64 6.28
N THR A 233 -6.61 1.62 5.51
CA THR A 233 -6.56 0.22 5.97
C THR A 233 -5.52 0.00 7.05
N GLY A 234 -4.36 0.65 6.95
CA GLY A 234 -3.29 0.58 7.94
C GLY A 234 -3.70 1.14 9.29
N LEU A 235 -4.38 2.29 9.29
CA LEU A 235 -4.92 2.92 10.50
C LEU A 235 -6.00 2.07 11.17
N ALA A 236 -6.83 1.39 10.38
CA ALA A 236 -7.94 0.58 10.89
C ALA A 236 -7.50 -0.69 11.63
N GLN A 237 -6.31 -1.24 11.35
CA GLN A 237 -5.84 -2.49 11.96
C GLN A 237 -5.76 -2.42 13.50
N ASP A 238 -5.31 -1.27 14.02
CA ASP A 238 -5.26 -0.97 15.45
C ASP A 238 -5.40 0.55 15.63
N PHE A 239 -6.63 1.02 15.53
CA PHE A 239 -6.92 2.45 15.49
C PHE A 239 -6.46 3.19 16.75
N ASP A 240 -6.67 2.62 17.94
CA ASP A 240 -6.32 3.32 19.18
C ASP A 240 -4.81 3.39 19.39
N SER A 241 -4.06 2.37 18.95
CA SER A 241 -2.61 2.47 18.91
C SER A 241 -2.12 3.45 17.84
N ALA A 242 -2.72 3.43 16.65
CA ALA A 242 -2.40 4.36 15.57
C ALA A 242 -2.64 5.81 16.02
N LEU A 243 -3.77 6.11 16.67
CA LEU A 243 -4.10 7.43 17.18
C LEU A 243 -3.01 7.98 18.12
N ARG A 244 -2.49 7.14 19.03
CA ARG A 244 -1.38 7.52 19.93
C ARG A 244 -0.09 7.82 19.15
N ALA A 245 0.28 6.93 18.23
CA ALA A 245 1.49 7.10 17.42
C ALA A 245 1.40 8.34 16.52
N LEU A 246 0.23 8.62 15.94
CA LEU A 246 -0.01 9.83 15.15
C LEU A 246 0.10 11.09 16.01
N ALA A 247 -0.40 11.09 17.24
CA ALA A 247 -0.24 12.23 18.14
C ALA A 247 1.25 12.49 18.46
N GLU A 248 2.05 11.45 18.67
CA GLU A 248 3.49 11.56 18.87
C GLU A 248 4.22 12.08 17.63
N LEU A 249 3.87 11.59 16.45
CA LEU A 249 4.41 12.11 15.18
C LEU A 249 3.99 13.56 14.96
N LYS A 250 2.73 13.91 15.23
CA LYS A 250 2.24 15.29 15.08
C LYS A 250 3.00 16.27 15.98
N ALA A 251 3.45 15.81 17.15
CA ALA A 251 4.24 16.62 18.07
C ALA A 251 5.65 16.97 17.55
N THR A 252 6.18 16.27 16.54
CA THR A 252 7.43 16.64 15.86
C THR A 252 7.24 17.81 14.89
N GLY A 253 5.99 18.20 14.61
CA GLY A 253 5.64 19.31 13.73
C GLY A 253 5.38 18.91 12.28
N VAL A 254 5.50 17.62 11.94
CA VAL A 254 5.19 17.14 10.58
C VAL A 254 3.68 17.18 10.28
N CYS A 255 3.39 17.12 8.99
CA CYS A 255 2.03 16.96 8.47
C CYS A 255 1.69 15.47 8.33
N LEU A 256 0.43 15.13 8.57
CA LEU A 256 -0.07 13.76 8.49
C LEU A 256 -1.20 13.67 7.47
N THR A 257 -1.12 12.69 6.59
CA THR A 257 -2.07 12.47 5.49
C THR A 257 -2.64 11.07 5.57
N ILE A 258 -3.97 10.95 5.38
CA ILE A 258 -4.59 9.64 5.18
C ILE A 258 -4.52 9.31 3.69
N ASP A 259 -3.91 8.19 3.38
CA ASP A 259 -3.75 7.65 2.04
C ASP A 259 -4.83 6.61 1.69
N ASP A 260 -5.02 6.35 0.41
CA ASP A 260 -6.04 5.45 -0.14
C ASP A 260 -7.47 5.75 0.38
N PHE A 261 -7.80 7.02 0.67
CA PHE A 261 -9.06 7.37 1.32
C PHE A 261 -10.27 7.07 0.42
N GLY A 262 -11.29 6.44 1.02
CA GLY A 262 -12.55 6.10 0.37
C GLY A 262 -12.76 4.59 0.18
N VAL A 263 -11.77 3.76 0.54
CA VAL A 263 -11.93 2.30 0.55
C VAL A 263 -12.72 1.78 1.75
N GLY A 264 -13.03 2.65 2.73
CA GLY A 264 -14.02 2.41 3.78
C GLY A 264 -13.52 1.58 4.96
N ALA A 265 -12.21 1.62 5.22
CA ALA A 265 -11.59 0.93 6.34
C ALA A 265 -11.70 1.70 7.67
N VAL A 266 -11.85 3.03 7.63
CA VAL A 266 -12.04 3.89 8.81
C VAL A 266 -13.46 4.44 8.83
N SER A 267 -14.14 4.28 9.96
CA SER A 267 -15.48 4.85 10.12
C SER A 267 -15.44 6.38 10.08
N LEU A 268 -16.32 6.99 9.28
CA LEU A 268 -16.51 8.44 9.24
C LEU A 268 -16.76 9.07 10.61
N ALA A 269 -17.34 8.32 11.55
CA ALA A 269 -17.58 8.78 12.92
C ALA A 269 -16.28 9.00 13.72
N ARG A 270 -15.21 8.27 13.36
CA ARG A 270 -13.90 8.32 14.03
C ARG A 270 -12.88 9.18 13.30
N LEU A 271 -13.14 9.53 12.05
CA LEU A 271 -12.27 10.38 11.25
C LEU A 271 -11.90 11.72 11.95
N PRO A 272 -12.82 12.40 12.67
CA PRO A 272 -12.48 13.62 13.40
C PRO A 272 -11.52 13.43 14.59
N GLU A 273 -11.30 12.19 15.04
CA GLU A 273 -10.35 11.91 16.13
C GLU A 273 -8.89 11.94 15.64
N LEU A 274 -8.66 11.72 14.33
CA LEU A 274 -7.31 11.59 13.77
C LEU A 274 -6.66 12.98 13.63
N PRO A 275 -5.41 13.17 14.12
CA PRO A 275 -4.71 14.46 14.05
C PRO A 275 -4.07 14.67 12.66
N VAL A 276 -4.87 14.58 11.61
CA VAL A 276 -4.42 14.65 10.20
C VAL A 276 -4.65 16.03 9.60
N ASP A 277 -3.89 16.36 8.57
CA ASP A 277 -3.94 17.64 7.85
C ASP A 277 -4.51 17.48 6.43
N ALA A 278 -4.44 16.27 5.89
CA ALA A 278 -4.85 16.00 4.53
C ALA A 278 -5.45 14.59 4.34
N LEU A 279 -6.22 14.45 3.25
CA LEU A 279 -6.75 13.20 2.74
C LEU A 279 -6.35 13.05 1.26
N LYS A 280 -5.83 11.89 0.89
CA LYS A 280 -5.59 11.50 -0.51
C LYS A 280 -6.72 10.59 -0.98
N ILE A 281 -7.48 11.06 -1.98
CA ILE A 281 -8.55 10.28 -2.62
C ILE A 281 -7.90 9.19 -3.47
N HIS A 282 -8.27 7.93 -3.19
CA HIS A 282 -7.76 6.78 -3.91
C HIS A 282 -7.99 6.86 -5.42
N GLY A 283 -6.99 6.48 -6.21
CA GLY A 283 -7.00 6.60 -7.67
C GLY A 283 -8.16 5.87 -8.37
N SER A 284 -8.77 4.86 -7.74
CA SER A 284 -9.96 4.19 -8.31
C SER A 284 -11.15 5.12 -8.52
N PHE A 285 -11.31 6.15 -7.69
CA PHE A 285 -12.36 7.16 -7.86
C PHE A 285 -12.03 8.15 -8.97
N VAL A 286 -10.73 8.45 -9.16
CA VAL A 286 -10.26 9.37 -10.19
C VAL A 286 -10.28 8.73 -11.58
N ALA A 287 -10.02 7.43 -11.67
CA ALA A 287 -10.01 6.68 -12.93
C ALA A 287 -11.34 6.76 -13.70
N GLY A 288 -12.48 6.86 -13.00
CA GLY A 288 -13.81 6.99 -13.62
C GLY A 288 -14.23 8.44 -13.96
N LEU A 289 -13.42 9.44 -13.62
CA LEU A 289 -13.73 10.84 -13.98
C LEU A 289 -13.67 11.04 -15.51
N GLY A 290 -14.72 11.62 -16.06
CA GLY A 290 -14.86 11.93 -17.49
C GLY A 290 -15.78 10.98 -18.27
N SER A 291 -16.09 9.79 -17.73
CA SER A 291 -16.97 8.80 -18.36
C SER A 291 -18.31 8.61 -17.64
N ASP A 292 -18.36 8.87 -16.34
CA ASP A 292 -19.54 8.61 -15.49
C ASP A 292 -19.85 9.79 -14.54
N SER A 293 -21.11 10.22 -14.50
CA SER A 293 -21.59 11.29 -13.61
C SER A 293 -21.68 10.86 -12.15
N GLU A 294 -21.90 9.57 -11.88
CA GLU A 294 -22.00 9.04 -10.51
C GLU A 294 -20.64 9.09 -9.83
N THR A 295 -19.58 8.69 -10.53
CA THR A 295 -18.18 8.81 -10.07
C THR A 295 -17.81 10.27 -9.73
N ALA A 296 -18.21 11.24 -10.57
CA ALA A 296 -17.99 12.65 -10.29
C ALA A 296 -18.72 13.14 -9.03
N GLY A 297 -19.91 12.59 -8.75
CA GLY A 297 -20.66 12.84 -7.52
C GLY A 297 -19.95 12.31 -6.28
N MET A 298 -19.35 11.11 -6.37
CA MET A 298 -18.59 10.52 -5.27
C MET A 298 -17.34 11.34 -4.93
N VAL A 299 -16.54 11.71 -5.94
CA VAL A 299 -15.35 12.56 -5.74
C VAL A 299 -15.73 13.90 -5.12
N ARG A 300 -16.83 14.53 -5.58
CA ARG A 300 -17.35 15.76 -4.97
C ARG A 300 -17.65 15.58 -3.48
N ALA A 301 -18.36 14.51 -3.12
CA ALA A 301 -18.72 14.24 -1.73
C ALA A 301 -17.47 14.04 -0.84
N LEU A 302 -16.44 13.36 -1.36
CA LEU A 302 -15.17 13.18 -0.65
C LEU A 302 -14.42 14.51 -0.46
N VAL A 303 -14.39 15.37 -1.48
CA VAL A 303 -13.80 16.71 -1.38
C VAL A 303 -14.54 17.55 -0.34
N GLU A 304 -15.87 17.60 -0.40
CA GLU A 304 -16.71 18.35 0.53
C GLU A 304 -16.55 17.84 1.98
N LEU A 305 -16.42 16.52 2.17
CA LEU A 305 -16.15 15.92 3.47
C LEU A 305 -14.78 16.36 4.02
N GLY A 306 -13.72 16.28 3.22
CA GLY A 306 -12.39 16.71 3.65
C GLY A 306 -12.38 18.18 4.08
N HIS A 307 -12.99 19.05 3.28
CA HIS A 307 -13.11 20.48 3.61
C HIS A 307 -13.97 20.74 4.85
N ALA A 308 -15.05 19.98 5.05
CA ALA A 308 -15.88 20.09 6.24
C ALA A 308 -15.13 19.71 7.54
N LEU A 309 -14.11 18.86 7.42
CA LEU A 309 -13.20 18.49 8.51
C LEU A 309 -11.99 19.42 8.63
N GLY A 310 -11.87 20.43 7.76
CA GLY A 310 -10.73 21.35 7.73
C GLY A 310 -9.45 20.74 7.14
N LEU A 311 -9.58 19.66 6.36
CA LEU A 311 -8.48 18.92 5.76
C LEU A 311 -8.24 19.36 4.32
N ASN A 312 -6.98 19.33 3.89
CA ASN A 312 -6.63 19.44 2.48
C ASN A 312 -6.97 18.14 1.75
N VAL A 313 -7.45 18.23 0.52
CA VAL A 313 -7.85 17.07 -0.29
C VAL A 313 -6.97 16.98 -1.52
N ILE A 314 -6.25 15.87 -1.62
CA ILE A 314 -5.35 15.53 -2.71
C ILE A 314 -6.01 14.42 -3.52
N ALA A 315 -5.98 14.49 -4.84
CA ALA A 315 -6.48 13.40 -5.70
C ALA A 315 -5.33 12.69 -6.41
N GLU A 316 -5.29 11.36 -6.29
CA GLU A 316 -4.25 10.53 -6.86
C GLU A 316 -4.65 9.86 -8.18
N GLY A 317 -3.66 9.33 -8.90
CA GLY A 317 -3.92 8.57 -10.12
C GLY A 317 -4.47 9.44 -11.25
N VAL A 318 -4.16 10.74 -11.28
CA VAL A 318 -4.56 11.62 -12.37
C VAL A 318 -3.72 11.31 -13.62
N GLU A 319 -4.36 10.73 -14.63
CA GLU A 319 -3.69 10.29 -15.87
C GLU A 319 -3.89 11.25 -17.04
N THR A 320 -4.97 12.04 -17.03
CA THR A 320 -5.35 12.92 -18.14
C THR A 320 -5.59 14.36 -17.69
N LEU A 321 -5.37 15.31 -18.61
CA LEU A 321 -5.69 16.72 -18.38
C LEU A 321 -7.19 16.95 -18.14
N ALA A 322 -8.06 16.12 -18.73
CA ALA A 322 -9.50 16.20 -18.50
C ALA A 322 -9.86 15.88 -17.04
N GLN A 323 -9.25 14.85 -16.45
CA GLN A 323 -9.42 14.53 -15.03
C GLN A 323 -8.92 15.67 -14.14
N LEU A 324 -7.76 16.27 -14.47
CA LEU A 324 -7.21 17.41 -13.74
C LEU A 324 -8.16 18.60 -13.72
N GLU A 325 -8.67 19.02 -14.88
CA GLU A 325 -9.63 20.14 -14.96
C GLU A 325 -10.93 19.85 -14.22
N GLN A 326 -11.39 18.60 -14.27
CA GLN A 326 -12.58 18.18 -13.53
C GLN A 326 -12.33 18.24 -12.01
N LEU A 327 -11.20 17.74 -11.53
CA LEU A 327 -10.82 17.81 -10.11
C LEU A 327 -10.69 19.26 -9.62
N ARG A 328 -10.14 20.15 -10.46
CA ARG A 328 -10.12 21.60 -10.20
C ARG A 328 -11.52 22.17 -10.07
N ALA A 329 -12.44 21.82 -10.96
CA ALA A 329 -13.84 22.26 -10.89
C ALA A 329 -14.60 21.67 -9.68
N LEU A 330 -14.17 20.51 -9.17
CA LEU A 330 -14.70 19.91 -7.95
C LEU A 330 -14.12 20.52 -6.67
N GLY A 331 -13.12 21.40 -6.78
CA GLY A 331 -12.53 22.12 -5.65
C GLY A 331 -11.38 21.39 -4.95
N CYS A 332 -10.83 20.33 -5.56
CA CYS A 332 -9.67 19.61 -5.03
C CYS A 332 -8.47 20.55 -4.81
N ASP A 333 -7.71 20.34 -3.72
CA ASP A 333 -6.63 21.25 -3.32
C ASP A 333 -5.34 20.97 -4.07
N ALA A 334 -5.04 19.70 -4.33
CA ALA A 334 -3.86 19.23 -5.03
C ALA A 334 -4.12 17.93 -5.81
N VAL A 335 -3.25 17.64 -6.77
CA VAL A 335 -3.34 16.46 -7.62
C VAL A 335 -1.98 15.79 -7.79
N GLN A 336 -2.01 14.47 -7.91
CA GLN A 336 -0.85 13.65 -8.21
C GLN A 336 -1.21 12.59 -9.26
N GLY A 337 -0.30 12.37 -10.20
CA GLY A 337 -0.46 11.33 -11.21
C GLY A 337 0.40 11.58 -12.44
N TYR A 338 0.27 10.70 -13.44
CA TYR A 338 1.07 10.76 -14.65
C TYR A 338 0.77 11.96 -15.55
N ALA A 339 -0.39 12.61 -15.39
CA ALA A 339 -0.67 13.90 -16.01
C ALA A 339 0.23 15.02 -15.48
N VAL A 340 0.65 14.93 -14.21
CA VAL A 340 1.56 15.87 -13.56
C VAL A 340 3.01 15.48 -13.83
N GLY A 341 3.35 14.22 -13.55
CA GLY A 341 4.68 13.68 -13.78
C GLY A 341 4.82 12.23 -13.35
N ARG A 342 5.74 11.52 -14.00
CA ARG A 342 6.10 10.15 -13.62
C ARG A 342 7.13 10.19 -12.48
N PRO A 343 7.19 9.13 -11.64
CA PRO A 343 8.27 8.97 -10.67
C PRO A 343 9.64 8.93 -11.37
N VAL A 344 10.55 9.82 -10.99
CA VAL A 344 11.90 9.96 -11.57
C VAL A 344 12.99 9.86 -10.49
N SER A 345 14.26 9.68 -10.87
CA SER A 345 15.35 9.71 -9.89
C SER A 345 15.54 11.10 -9.27
N ASP A 346 16.26 11.14 -8.15
CA ASP A 346 16.76 12.37 -7.51
C ASP A 346 17.51 13.28 -8.47
N GLU A 347 18.41 12.72 -9.28
CA GLU A 347 19.19 13.47 -10.29
C GLU A 347 18.27 14.11 -11.35
N GLN A 348 17.31 13.33 -11.86
CA GLN A 348 16.37 13.78 -12.89
C GLN A 348 15.44 14.86 -12.36
N PHE A 349 14.90 14.69 -11.15
CA PHE A 349 14.06 15.69 -10.53
C PHE A 349 14.85 16.95 -10.18
N GLY A 350 16.06 16.79 -9.64
CA GLY A 350 16.96 17.91 -9.34
C GLY A 350 17.29 18.76 -10.58
N ALA A 351 17.39 18.16 -11.76
CA ALA A 351 17.56 18.88 -13.02
C ALA A 351 16.30 19.65 -13.45
N GLN A 352 15.10 19.09 -13.22
CA GLN A 352 13.82 19.77 -13.49
C GLN A 352 13.66 21.00 -12.59
N LEU A 353 14.04 20.91 -11.32
CA LEU A 353 14.02 22.05 -10.39
C LEU A 353 14.89 23.22 -10.88
N VAL A 354 16.02 22.95 -11.53
CA VAL A 354 16.89 24.00 -12.09
C VAL A 354 16.24 24.66 -13.30
N ALA A 355 15.52 23.89 -14.13
CA ALA A 355 14.86 24.40 -15.32
C ALA A 355 13.65 25.30 -15.02
N GLU A 356 12.97 25.12 -13.87
CA GLU A 356 11.86 25.98 -13.43
C GLU A 356 12.31 27.35 -12.90
N VAL A 357 13.57 27.48 -12.46
CA VAL A 357 14.12 28.70 -11.84
C VAL A 357 14.82 29.63 -12.87
N ALA A 358 15.08 29.15 -14.09
CA ALA A 358 15.78 29.87 -15.17
C ALA A 358 14.85 30.61 -16.13
#